data_AF-A0A0R0FQ14-F1
#
_entry.id   AF-A0A0R0FQ14-F1
#
_cell.length_a   1.000
_cell.length_b   1.000
_cell.length_c   1.000
_cell.angle_alpha   90.00
_cell.angle_beta   90.00
_cell.angle_gamma   90.00
#
_symmetry.space_group_name_H-M   'P 1'
#
loop_
_entity.id
_entity.type
_entity.pdbx_description
1 polymer ?
#
loop_
_entity_poly.entity_id
_entity_poly.type
_entity_poly.pdbx_seq_one_letter_code
_entity_poly.pdbx_strand_id
1 'polypeptide(L)'
;MRERMKIVSYNVNGLRQRIAQFGSLRNLLNSFDADIVCFQETELRRQEVTADLVMAGGYESFFSCTRTSQKGRTGYSGIPGSLPRVIGNER
;
A
#
# COMPACT_ATOMS: atom_id res chain seq x y z
N MET A 1 22.22 -15.14 -14.58
CA MET A 1 21.41 -15.62 -13.44
C MET A 1 20.07 -14.94 -13.55
N ARG A 2 18.93 -15.65 -13.55
CA ARG A 2 17.63 -14.95 -13.48
C ARG A 2 17.55 -14.27 -12.12
N GLU A 3 17.32 -12.97 -12.11
CA GLU A 3 16.96 -12.23 -10.90
C GLU A 3 15.75 -12.94 -10.27
N ARG A 4 15.82 -13.24 -8.97
CA ARG A 4 14.70 -13.84 -8.25
C ARG A 4 13.69 -12.74 -7.93
N MET A 5 12.42 -13.00 -8.23
CA MET A 5 11.33 -12.10 -7.83
C MET A 5 11.33 -11.91 -6.32
N LYS A 6 11.35 -10.65 -5.88
CA LYS A 6 11.32 -10.23 -4.48
C LYS A 6 9.98 -9.60 -4.15
N ILE A 7 9.31 -10.20 -3.16
CA ILE A 7 8.03 -9.72 -2.63
C ILE A 7 8.25 -9.27 -1.20
N VAL A 8 7.82 -8.05 -0.89
CA VAL A 8 7.88 -7.46 0.46
C VAL A 8 6.46 -7.21 0.95
N SER A 9 6.16 -7.60 2.17
CA SER A 9 4.97 -7.14 2.89
C SER A 9 5.41 -6.23 4.03
N TYR A 10 4.76 -5.08 4.14
CA TYR A 10 5.08 -4.08 5.13
C TYR A 10 3.81 -3.55 5.80
N ASN A 11 3.73 -3.81 7.09
CA ASN A 11 2.76 -3.19 7.97
C ASN A 11 3.19 -1.75 8.25
N VAL A 12 2.51 -0.78 7.63
CA VAL A 12 2.94 0.62 7.67
C VAL A 12 2.40 1.40 8.87
N ASN A 13 1.30 0.93 9.46
CA ASN A 13 0.54 1.61 10.51
C ASN A 13 0.36 3.11 10.21
N GLY A 14 -0.32 3.39 9.09
CA GLY A 14 -0.50 4.74 8.52
C GLY A 14 0.41 5.01 7.32
N LEU A 15 -0.11 4.79 6.10
CA LEU A 15 0.69 4.94 4.87
C LEU A 15 1.13 6.38 4.62
N ARG A 16 0.28 7.37 4.91
CA ARG A 16 0.58 8.80 4.66
C ARG A 16 1.79 9.28 5.44
N GLN A 17 1.83 8.96 6.74
CA GLN A 17 2.94 9.33 7.60
C GLN A 17 4.24 8.70 7.11
N ARG A 18 4.18 7.44 6.67
CA ARG A 18 5.35 6.75 6.13
C ARG A 18 5.84 7.39 4.84
N ILE A 19 4.95 7.72 3.90
CA ILE A 19 5.33 8.42 2.66
C ILE A 19 5.99 9.77 2.95
N ALA A 20 5.46 10.53 3.92
CA ALA A 20 6.03 11.80 4.33
C ALA A 20 7.48 11.66 4.85
N GLN A 21 7.78 10.58 5.59
CA GLN A 21 9.15 10.29 6.07
C GLN A 21 10.14 10.02 4.92
N PHE A 22 9.69 9.44 3.82
CA PHE A 22 10.52 9.19 2.63
C PHE A 22 10.45 10.33 1.59
N GLY A 23 9.63 11.35 1.84
CA GLY A 23 9.37 12.49 0.95
C GLY A 23 8.46 12.17 -0.24
N SER A 24 8.38 10.91 -0.69
CA SER A 24 7.47 10.48 -1.74
C SER A 24 7.21 8.98 -1.67
N LEU A 25 6.10 8.55 -2.27
CA LEU A 25 5.79 7.12 -2.39
C LEU A 25 6.88 6.39 -3.18
N ARG A 26 7.37 6.99 -4.28
CA ARG A 26 8.42 6.40 -5.11
C ARG A 26 9.69 6.11 -4.30
N ASN A 27 10.11 7.04 -3.43
CA ASN A 27 11.28 6.82 -2.57
C ASN A 27 11.06 5.69 -1.57
N LEU A 28 9.85 5.61 -0.97
CA LEU A 28 9.48 4.50 -0.11
C LEU A 28 9.57 3.15 -0.85
N LEU A 29 9.05 3.07 -2.08
CA LEU A 29 9.09 1.82 -2.86
C LEU A 29 10.51 1.43 -3.28
N ASN A 30 11.30 2.40 -3.76
CA ASN A 30 12.69 2.18 -4.12
C ASN A 30 13.53 1.70 -2.93
N SER A 31 13.17 2.08 -1.70
CA SER A 31 13.88 1.63 -0.49
C SER A 31 13.74 0.12 -0.23
N PHE A 32 12.69 -0.52 -0.75
CA PHE A 32 12.51 -1.96 -0.61
C PHE A 32 13.29 -2.77 -1.64
N ASP A 33 13.67 -2.15 -2.77
CA ASP A 33 14.27 -2.84 -3.92
C ASP A 33 13.55 -4.15 -4.24
N ALA A 34 12.23 -4.06 -4.41
CA ALA A 34 11.34 -5.21 -4.56
C ALA A 34 10.50 -5.08 -5.84
N ASP A 35 10.15 -6.24 -6.39
CA ASP A 35 9.27 -6.35 -7.55
C ASP A 35 7.81 -6.21 -7.12
N ILE A 36 7.45 -6.67 -5.93
CA ILE A 36 6.10 -6.51 -5.38
C ILE A 36 6.18 -6.01 -3.95
N VAL A 37 5.44 -4.95 -3.63
CA VAL A 37 5.33 -4.40 -2.27
C VAL A 37 3.86 -4.41 -1.84
N CYS A 38 3.58 -5.07 -0.72
CA CYS A 38 2.27 -5.14 -0.11
C CYS A 38 2.25 -4.26 1.16
N PHE A 39 1.37 -3.27 1.24
CA PHE A 39 1.15 -2.47 2.44
C PHE A 39 -0.09 -2.92 3.21
N GLN A 40 0.07 -3.04 4.53
CA GLN A 40 -0.97 -3.42 5.48
C GLN A 40 -1.14 -2.31 6.53
N GLU A 41 -2.30 -2.25 7.18
CA GLU A 41 -2.63 -1.20 8.16
C GLU A 41 -2.36 0.21 7.60
N THR A 42 -2.81 0.45 6.36
CA THR A 42 -2.58 1.75 5.69
C THR A 42 -3.34 2.89 6.35
N GLU A 43 -4.37 2.58 7.14
CA GLU A 43 -5.31 3.53 7.77
C GLU A 43 -5.98 4.50 6.77
N LEU A 44 -6.06 4.09 5.51
CA LEU A 44 -6.62 4.89 4.42
C LEU A 44 -8.03 4.46 4.05
N ARG A 45 -9.03 5.34 4.18
CA ARG A 45 -10.36 5.09 3.62
C ARG A 45 -10.33 5.25 2.10
N ARG A 46 -11.31 4.64 1.41
CA ARG A 46 -11.45 4.75 -0.06
C ARG A 46 -11.48 6.20 -0.57
N GLN A 47 -12.09 7.10 0.20
CA GLN A 47 -12.18 8.52 -0.12
C GLN A 47 -10.87 9.27 0.08
N GLU A 48 -9.95 8.72 0.87
CA GLU A 48 -8.64 9.30 1.17
C GLU A 48 -7.58 8.81 0.18
N VAL A 49 -7.88 7.87 -0.71
CA VAL A 49 -6.95 7.46 -1.77
C VAL A 49 -6.82 8.59 -2.78
N THR A 50 -5.62 9.18 -2.83
CA THR A 50 -5.29 10.37 -3.62
C THR A 50 -4.16 10.02 -4.60
N ALA A 51 -3.97 10.80 -5.66
CA ALA A 51 -3.06 10.45 -6.75
C ALA A 51 -1.62 10.22 -6.29
N ASP A 52 -1.14 10.96 -5.28
CA ASP A 52 0.17 10.79 -4.63
C ASP A 52 0.34 9.43 -3.92
N LEU A 53 -0.77 8.83 -3.47
CA LEU A 53 -0.78 7.51 -2.83
C LEU A 53 -0.90 6.36 -3.85
N VAL A 54 -1.31 6.67 -5.07
CA VAL A 54 -1.55 5.70 -6.14
C VAL A 54 -0.38 5.67 -7.11
N MET A 55 0.10 6.84 -7.51
CA MET A 55 1.02 6.98 -8.62
C MET A 55 2.46 6.96 -8.10
N ALA A 56 3.20 5.94 -8.50
CA ALA A 56 4.65 5.93 -8.47
C ALA A 56 5.15 5.46 -9.83
N GLY A 57 5.94 6.28 -10.53
CA GLY A 57 6.46 5.89 -11.84
C GLY A 57 7.30 4.60 -11.75
N GLY A 58 7.05 3.65 -12.65
CA GLY A 58 7.64 2.31 -12.62
C GLY A 58 6.82 1.28 -11.81
N TYR A 59 5.71 1.69 -11.22
CA TYR A 59 4.95 0.86 -10.30
C TYR A 59 3.44 0.88 -10.58
N GLU A 60 2.86 -0.29 -10.81
CA GLU A 60 1.41 -0.47 -10.92
C GLU A 60 0.80 -0.74 -9.54
N SER A 61 -0.34 -0.12 -9.24
CA SER A 61 -0.92 -0.09 -7.89
C SER A 61 -2.31 -0.68 -7.83
N PHE A 62 -2.48 -1.64 -6.93
CA PHE A 62 -3.74 -2.34 -6.67
C PHE A 62 -4.19 -2.07 -5.24
N PHE A 63 -5.48 -1.80 -5.06
CA PHE A 63 -6.08 -1.53 -3.75
C PHE A 63 -7.24 -2.48 -3.54
N SER A 64 -7.26 -3.20 -2.43
CA SER A 64 -8.41 -4.00 -2.03
C SER A 64 -9.18 -3.28 -0.92
N CYS A 65 -10.45 -2.98 -1.20
CA CYS A 65 -11.38 -2.44 -0.22
C CYS A 65 -12.27 -3.58 0.26
N THR A 66 -12.18 -3.98 1.54
CA THR A 66 -13.23 -4.83 2.11
C THR A 66 -14.52 -4.02 2.15
N ARG A 67 -15.45 -4.33 1.24
CA ARG A 67 -16.78 -3.73 1.21
C ARG A 67 -17.58 -4.28 2.39
N THR A 68 -17.37 -3.75 3.59
CA THR A 68 -18.31 -3.98 4.70
C THR A 68 -19.52 -3.07 4.45
N SER A 69 -20.42 -3.47 3.54
CA SER A 69 -21.70 -2.80 3.31
C SER A 69 -22.65 -2.88 4.51
N GLN A 70 -22.26 -3.53 5.61
CA GLN A 70 -23.08 -3.65 6.80
C GLN A 70 -22.53 -2.73 7.89
N LYS A 71 -23.29 -1.67 8.18
CA LYS A 71 -23.24 -0.92 9.45
C LYS A 71 -23.02 -1.93 10.58
N GLY A 72 -21.82 -1.96 11.17
CA GLY A 72 -21.56 -2.71 12.40
C GLY A 72 -20.53 -3.84 12.35
N ARG A 73 -19.89 -4.12 11.22
CA ARG A 73 -18.71 -5.03 11.22
C ARG A 73 -17.45 -4.28 10.85
N THR A 74 -16.97 -3.48 11.79
CA THR A 74 -15.59 -3.02 11.86
C THR A 74 -14.69 -4.25 12.05
N GLY A 75 -13.86 -4.57 11.07
CA GLY A 75 -12.70 -5.42 11.31
C GLY A 75 -12.62 -6.67 10.44
N TYR A 76 -11.70 -6.61 9.47
CA TYR A 76 -10.53 -7.46 9.63
C TYR A 76 -9.68 -6.76 10.71
N SER A 77 -9.63 -7.39 11.90
CA SER A 77 -8.83 -7.04 13.09
C SER A 77 -8.28 -5.60 13.20
N GLY A 78 -9.01 -4.71 13.88
CA GLY A 78 -8.42 -3.56 14.57
C GLY A 78 -8.70 -2.16 14.03
N ILE A 79 -8.83 -1.94 12.71
CA ILE A 79 -8.84 -0.56 12.19
C ILE A 79 -9.89 -0.38 11.07
N PRO A 80 -10.89 0.51 11.22
CA PRO A 80 -11.88 0.77 10.19
C PRO A 80 -11.22 1.26 8.90
N GLY A 81 -11.33 0.46 7.83
CA GLY A 81 -10.98 0.92 6.48
C GLY A 81 -9.50 0.82 6.11
N SER A 82 -8.71 -0.09 6.66
CA SER A 82 -7.38 -0.35 6.11
C SER A 82 -7.51 -0.92 4.68
N LEU A 83 -7.05 -0.19 3.67
CA LEU A 83 -6.92 -0.70 2.31
C LEU A 83 -5.59 -1.42 2.18
N PRO A 84 -5.55 -2.77 2.19
CA PRO A 84 -4.36 -3.47 1.73
C PRO A 84 -4.05 -3.02 0.30
N ARG A 85 -2.79 -2.64 0.09
CA ARG A 85 -2.29 -2.15 -1.19
C ARG A 85 -1.19 -3.07 -1.68
N VAL A 86 -1.21 -3.43 -2.96
CA VAL A 86 -0.13 -4.17 -3.62
C VAL A 86 0.41 -3.31 -4.74
N ILE A 87 1.72 -3.29 -4.90
CA ILE A 87 2.39 -2.46 -5.89
C ILE A 87 3.44 -3.29 -6.59
N GLY A 88 3.28 -3.48 -7.90
CA GLY A 88 4.21 -4.23 -8.74
C GLY A 88 5.15 -3.29 -9.48
N ASN A 89 6.43 -3.62 -9.53
CA ASN A 89 7.45 -2.96 -10.35
C ASN A 89 7.45 -3.58 -11.75
N GLU A 90 7.50 -2.76 -12.79
CA GLU A 90 7.49 -3.20 -14.20
C GLU A 90 8.90 -3.47 -14.77
N ARG A 91 9.81 -4.03 -13.96
CA ARG A 91 11.18 -4.39 -14.44
C ARG A 91 11.16 -5.40 -15.58
#